data_AF-A0A7R9MQH9-F1
#
_entry.id   AF-A0A7R9MQH9-F1
#
_cell.length_a   1.000
_cell.length_b   1.000
_cell.length_c   1.000
_cell.angle_alpha   90.00
_cell.angle_beta   90.00
_cell.angle_gamma   90.00
#
_symmetry.space_group_name_H-M   'P 1'
#
loop_
_entity.id
_entity.type
_entity.pdbx_description
1 polymer ?
#
loop_
_entity_poly.entity_id
_entity_poly.type
_entity_poly.pdbx_seq_one_letter_code
_entity_poly.pdbx_strand_id
1 'polypeptide(L)'
;MEHQNKRGGRIVLQDIAKPVKQDGWTPLESIEAALQLERTVNQALLDLQGIANRTNDPELTDFIESNYLHEQVDDIKKLGDHVTNLKRVGTGLGEYLFDKKTLS
;
A
#
# COMPACT_ATOMS: atom_id res chain seq x y z
N MET A 1 -10.34 -11.52 5.03
CA MET A 1 -10.70 -12.88 5.50
C MET A 1 -12.16 -13.24 5.20
N GLU A 2 -13.10 -12.30 5.37
CA GLU A 2 -14.52 -12.52 5.10
C GLU A 2 -14.83 -13.03 3.68
N HIS A 3 -14.23 -12.44 2.64
CA HIS A 3 -14.42 -12.90 1.26
C HIS A 3 -14.09 -14.39 1.07
N GLN A 4 -12.97 -14.85 1.65
CA GLN A 4 -12.59 -16.28 1.59
C GLN A 4 -13.64 -17.18 2.26
N ASN A 5 -14.18 -16.77 3.41
CA ASN A 5 -15.26 -17.51 4.09
C ASN A 5 -16.56 -17.50 3.26
N LYS A 6 -16.92 -16.36 2.65
CA LYS A 6 -18.10 -16.22 1.79
C LYS A 6 -18.04 -17.16 0.58
N ARG A 7 -16.85 -17.35 0.01
CA ARG A 7 -16.60 -18.27 -1.12
C ARG A 7 -16.47 -19.74 -0.69
N GLY A 8 -16.59 -20.05 0.60
CA GLY A 8 -16.44 -21.40 1.15
C GLY A 8 -14.99 -21.91 1.21
N GLY A 9 -14.01 -21.01 1.05
CA GLY A 9 -12.59 -21.34 1.14
C GLY A 9 -12.13 -21.52 2.58
N ARG A 10 -10.93 -22.10 2.75
CA ARG A 10 -10.30 -22.28 4.07
C ARG A 10 -9.21 -21.26 4.29
N ILE A 11 -9.28 -20.53 5.41
CA ILE A 11 -8.22 -19.62 5.85
C ILE A 11 -7.09 -20.42 6.47
N VAL A 12 -5.85 -20.16 6.05
CA VAL A 12 -4.64 -20.69 6.67
C VAL A 12 -3.73 -19.52 7.00
N LEU A 13 -3.51 -19.28 8.30
CA LEU A 13 -2.68 -18.18 8.78
C LEU A 13 -1.19 -18.55 8.72
N GLN A 14 -0.35 -17.55 8.53
CA GLN A 14 1.11 -17.65 8.54
C GLN A 14 1.67 -16.59 9.49
N ASP A 15 2.91 -16.76 9.91
CA ASP A 15 3.59 -15.78 10.76
C ASP A 15 3.75 -14.44 10.02
N ILE A 16 3.50 -13.33 10.72
CA ILE A 16 3.76 -11.99 10.21
C ILE A 16 5.22 -11.66 10.50
N ALA A 17 6.02 -11.55 9.44
CA ALA A 17 7.42 -11.19 9.58
C ALA A 17 7.59 -9.79 10.19
N LYS A 18 8.60 -9.63 11.03
CA LYS A 18 8.97 -8.32 11.56
C LYS A 18 9.37 -7.35 10.42
N PRO A 19 9.16 -6.04 10.58
CA PRO A 19 9.64 -5.05 9.62
C PRO A 19 11.16 -5.12 9.43
N VAL A 20 11.62 -4.74 8.22
CA VAL A 20 13.05 -4.77 7.85
C VAL A 20 13.88 -3.78 8.69
N LYS A 21 13.30 -2.63 9.03
CA LYS A 21 13.93 -1.60 9.87
C LYS A 21 12.93 -1.15 10.94
N GLN A 22 13.41 -1.04 12.18
CA GLN A 22 12.57 -0.74 13.35
C GLN A 22 12.78 0.69 13.85
N ASP A 23 14.02 1.18 13.85
CA ASP A 23 14.38 2.48 14.41
C ASP A 23 15.17 3.35 13.43
N GLY A 24 15.35 4.63 13.79
CA GLY A 24 16.22 5.56 13.07
C GLY A 24 15.68 5.95 11.69
N TRP A 25 14.36 5.98 11.54
CA TRP A 25 13.70 6.45 10.33
C TRP A 25 13.72 7.98 10.25
N THR A 26 14.12 8.51 9.11
CA THR A 26 13.81 9.91 8.77
C THR A 26 12.40 10.01 8.17
N PRO A 27 11.73 11.18 8.22
CA PRO A 27 10.43 11.36 7.59
C PRO A 27 10.42 10.95 6.11
N LEU A 28 11.47 11.32 5.36
CA LEU A 28 11.60 10.94 3.96
C LEU A 28 11.73 9.42 3.78
N GLU A 29 12.62 8.77 4.52
CA GLU A 29 12.80 7.31 4.45
C GLU A 29 11.52 6.56 4.80
N SER A 30 10.76 7.04 5.79
CA SER A 30 9.48 6.44 6.19
C SER A 30 8.47 6.44 5.05
N ILE A 31 8.29 7.58 4.39
CA ILE A 31 7.34 7.70 3.28
C ILE A 31 7.82 6.95 2.04
N GLU A 32 9.13 6.92 1.76
CA GLU A 32 9.70 6.11 0.67
C GLU A 32 9.50 4.61 0.93
N ALA A 33 9.67 4.15 2.17
CA ALA A 33 9.40 2.77 2.54
C ALA A 33 7.91 2.42 2.44
N ALA A 34 7.02 3.32 2.86
CA ALA A 34 5.58 3.16 2.69
C ALA A 34 5.18 3.08 1.20
N LEU A 35 5.72 3.97 0.36
CA LEU A 35 5.49 3.95 -1.09
C LEU A 35 5.94 2.63 -1.73
N GLN A 36 7.09 2.10 -1.31
CA GLN A 36 7.59 0.82 -1.81
C GLN A 36 6.73 -0.36 -1.34
N LEU A 37 6.24 -0.31 -0.10
CA LEU A 37 5.30 -1.30 0.43
C LEU A 37 4.01 -1.28 -0.39
N GLU A 38 3.40 -0.12 -0.63
CA GLU A 38 2.16 0.00 -1.39
C GLU A 38 2.28 -0.49 -2.82
N ARG A 39 3.42 -0.21 -3.48
CA ARG A 39 3.71 -0.77 -4.81
C ARG A 39 3.82 -2.29 -4.79
N THR A 40 4.40 -2.85 -3.74
CA THR A 40 4.54 -4.31 -3.57
C THR A 40 3.17 -4.96 -3.37
N VAL A 41 2.32 -4.36 -2.52
CA VAL A 41 0.94 -4.81 -2.30
C VAL A 41 0.11 -4.70 -3.57
N ASN A 42 0.21 -3.57 -4.28
CA ASN A 42 -0.48 -3.37 -5.56
C ASN A 42 -0.07 -4.43 -6.60
N GLN A 43 1.22 -4.76 -6.71
CA GLN A 43 1.67 -5.83 -7.59
C GLN A 43 1.07 -7.19 -7.20
N ALA A 44 1.04 -7.51 -5.91
CA ALA A 44 0.43 -8.76 -5.44
C ALA A 44 -1.08 -8.84 -5.75
N LEU A 45 -1.80 -7.70 -5.68
CA LEU A 45 -3.20 -7.61 -6.07
C LEU A 45 -3.41 -7.80 -7.58
N LEU A 46 -2.57 -7.18 -8.41
CA LEU A 46 -2.60 -7.38 -9.87
C LEU A 46 -2.28 -8.83 -10.26
N ASP A 47 -1.33 -9.46 -9.58
CA ASP A 47 -1.00 -10.87 -9.82
C ASP A 47 -2.19 -11.76 -9.43
N LEU A 48 -2.86 -11.47 -8.32
CA LEU A 48 -4.06 -12.18 -7.89
C LEU A 48 -5.23 -11.99 -8.87
N GLN A 49 -5.46 -10.77 -9.35
CA GLN A 49 -6.44 -10.46 -10.40
C GLN A 49 -6.11 -11.22 -11.70
N GLY A 50 -4.82 -11.30 -12.07
CA GLY A 50 -4.36 -12.10 -13.21
C GLY A 50 -4.68 -13.59 -13.07
N ILE A 51 -4.56 -14.15 -11.86
CA ILE A 51 -5.00 -15.51 -11.56
C ILE A 51 -6.51 -15.65 -11.72
N ALA A 52 -7.30 -14.74 -11.13
CA ALA A 52 -8.76 -14.74 -11.19
C ALA A 52 -9.26 -14.71 -12.65
N ASN A 53 -8.67 -13.84 -13.48
CA ASN A 53 -8.96 -13.75 -14.90
C ASN A 53 -8.63 -15.05 -15.65
N ARG A 54 -7.46 -15.66 -15.40
CA ARG A 54 -7.08 -16.94 -16.02
C ARG A 54 -8.00 -18.09 -15.61
N THR A 55 -8.56 -18.04 -14.41
CA THR A 55 -9.52 -19.05 -13.92
C THR A 55 -10.97 -18.73 -14.25
N ASN A 56 -11.24 -17.62 -14.97
CA ASN A 56 -12.59 -17.13 -15.26
C ASN A 56 -13.44 -16.94 -13.99
N ASP A 57 -12.88 -16.27 -12.98
CA ASP A 57 -13.58 -15.93 -11.73
C ASP A 57 -13.97 -14.44 -11.73
N PRO A 58 -15.11 -14.06 -12.34
CA PRO A 58 -15.51 -12.66 -12.46
C PRO A 58 -15.84 -12.01 -11.11
N GLU A 59 -16.30 -12.79 -10.12
CA GLU A 59 -16.64 -12.24 -8.80
C GLU A 59 -15.38 -11.88 -8.01
N LEU A 60 -14.31 -12.68 -8.11
CA LEU A 60 -13.03 -12.34 -7.50
C LEU A 60 -12.35 -11.17 -8.21
N THR A 61 -12.42 -11.10 -9.54
CA THR A 61 -11.88 -9.96 -10.31
C THR A 61 -12.56 -8.65 -9.89
N ASP A 62 -13.90 -8.61 -9.89
CA ASP A 62 -14.67 -7.42 -9.46
C ASP A 62 -14.37 -7.07 -8.00
N PHE A 63 -14.28 -8.06 -7.11
CA PHE A 63 -13.95 -7.82 -5.71
C PHE A 63 -12.59 -7.13 -5.54
N ILE A 64 -11.56 -7.56 -6.29
CA ILE A 64 -10.22 -6.95 -6.23
C ILE A 64 -10.23 -5.52 -6.81
N GLU A 65 -10.87 -5.33 -7.97
CA GLU A 65 -10.94 -4.05 -8.65
C GLU A 65 -11.71 -3.00 -7.82
N SER A 66 -12.89 -3.35 -7.37
CA SER A 66 -13.81 -2.43 -6.69
C SER A 66 -13.38 -2.06 -5.27
N ASN A 67 -12.67 -2.95 -4.56
CA ASN A 67 -12.34 -2.73 -3.15
C ASN A 67 -10.88 -2.38 -2.89
N TYR A 68 -9.96 -2.63 -3.82
CA TYR A 68 -8.52 -2.50 -3.54
C TYR A 68 -7.75 -1.72 -4.60
N LEU A 69 -7.89 -2.06 -5.89
CA LEU A 69 -7.01 -1.49 -6.91
C LEU A 69 -7.18 0.02 -7.10
N HIS A 70 -8.40 0.56 -6.90
CA HIS A 70 -8.60 2.01 -6.95
C HIS A 70 -7.89 2.73 -5.81
N GLU A 71 -8.05 2.24 -4.57
CA GLU A 71 -7.39 2.78 -3.38
C GLU A 71 -5.86 2.72 -3.51
N GLN A 72 -5.30 1.61 -4.00
CA GLN A 72 -3.86 1.49 -4.21
C GLN A 72 -3.30 2.59 -5.13
N VAL A 73 -4.01 2.93 -6.21
CA VAL A 73 -3.55 3.95 -7.15
C VAL A 73 -3.53 5.33 -6.48
N ASP A 74 -4.57 5.65 -5.73
CA ASP A 74 -4.68 6.93 -5.02
C ASP A 74 -3.63 7.05 -3.92
N ASP A 75 -3.39 5.98 -3.15
CA ASP A 75 -2.38 5.96 -2.09
C ASP A 75 -0.96 6.03 -2.62
N ILE A 76 -0.64 5.28 -3.68
CA ILE A 76 0.66 5.37 -4.37
C ILE A 76 0.89 6.80 -4.88
N LYS A 77 -0.13 7.44 -5.43
CA LYS A 77 -0.04 8.83 -5.89
C LYS A 77 0.22 9.79 -4.74
N LYS A 78 -0.57 9.69 -3.67
CA LYS A 78 -0.46 10.53 -2.47
C LYS A 78 0.91 10.41 -1.83
N LEU A 79 1.41 9.18 -1.66
CA LEU A 79 2.75 8.92 -1.12
C LEU A 79 3.84 9.46 -2.06
N GLY A 80 3.70 9.32 -3.38
CA GLY A 80 4.62 9.90 -4.36
C GLY A 80 4.71 11.43 -4.26
N ASP A 81 3.58 12.10 -4.04
CA ASP A 81 3.53 13.55 -3.82
C ASP A 81 4.20 13.94 -2.50
N HIS A 82 3.98 13.16 -1.45
CA HIS A 82 4.63 13.36 -0.16
C HIS A 82 6.16 13.23 -0.25
N VAL A 83 6.68 12.20 -0.94
CA VAL A 83 8.13 12.06 -1.21
C VAL A 83 8.67 13.29 -1.92
N THR A 84 7.97 13.75 -2.97
CA THR A 84 8.39 14.91 -3.76
C THR A 84 8.42 16.18 -2.92
N ASN A 85 7.40 16.39 -2.09
CA ASN A 85 7.33 17.54 -1.21
C ASN A 85 8.41 17.50 -0.11
N LEU A 86 8.64 16.36 0.52
CA LEU A 86 9.68 16.20 1.55
C LEU A 86 11.08 16.47 0.97
N LYS A 87 11.38 15.98 -0.23
CA LYS A 87 12.64 16.30 -0.95
C LYS A 87 12.77 17.80 -1.24
N ARG A 88 11.66 18.48 -1.54
CA ARG A 88 11.65 19.92 -1.87
C ARG A 88 11.83 20.81 -0.64
N VAL A 89 11.17 20.48 0.48
CA VAL A 89 11.21 21.34 1.69
C VAL A 89 12.49 21.16 2.50
N GLY A 90 13.19 20.03 2.33
CA GLY A 90 14.42 19.74 3.06
C GLY A 90 14.19 19.44 4.54
N THR A 91 15.28 19.13 5.25
CA THR A 91 15.23 18.66 6.63
C THR A 91 14.99 19.79 7.65
N GLY A 92 14.53 19.44 8.85
CA GLY A 92 14.34 20.38 9.94
C GLY A 92 13.04 21.19 9.83
N LEU A 93 13.13 22.48 9.52
CA LEU A 93 11.93 23.35 9.43
C LEU A 93 10.99 22.91 8.30
N GLY A 94 11.54 22.41 7.19
CA GLY A 94 10.75 21.91 6.07
C GLY A 94 9.86 20.73 6.46
N GLU A 95 10.45 19.72 7.12
CA GLU A 95 9.74 18.56 7.66
C GLU A 95 8.68 18.95 8.69
N TYR A 96 8.99 19.89 9.59
CA TYR A 96 8.02 20.39 10.58
C TYR A 96 6.82 21.06 9.90
N LEU A 97 7.06 21.89 8.87
CA LEU A 97 5.97 22.54 8.13
C LEU A 97 5.17 21.54 7.28
N PHE A 98 5.82 20.50 6.75
CA PHE A 98 5.16 19.42 6.04
C PHE A 98 4.20 18.65 6.96
N ASP A 99 4.65 18.29 8.17
CA ASP A 99 3.80 17.68 9.21
C ASP A 99 2.55 18.53 9.46
N LYS A 100 2.74 19.83 9.76
CA LYS A 100 1.66 20.75 10.14
C LYS A 100 0.72 21.21 9.04
N LYS A 101 1.06 21.01 7.77
CA LYS A 101 0.26 21.54 6.65
C LYS A 101 -0.22 20.47 5.69
N THR A 102 0.33 19.27 5.77
CA THR A 102 0.04 18.19 4.83
C THR A 102 -0.41 16.91 5.52
N LEU A 103 0.08 16.63 6.73
CA LEU A 103 -0.27 15.39 7.46
C LEU A 103 -1.29 15.62 8.59
N SER A 104 -1.37 16.82 9.15
CA SER A 104 -2.39 17.25 10.14
C SER A 104 -3.65 17.78 9.48
#